data_AF-A0A4R8V9L5-F1
#
_entry.id   AF-A0A4R8V9L5-F1
#
_cell.length_a   1.000
_cell.length_b   1.000
_cell.length_c   1.000
_cell.angle_alpha   90.00
_cell.angle_beta   90.00
_cell.angle_gamma   90.00
#
_symmetry.space_group_name_H-M   'P 1'
#
loop_
_entity.id
_entity.type
_entity.pdbx_description
1 polymer ?
#
loop_
_entity_poly.entity_id
_entity_poly.type
_entity_poly.pdbx_seq_one_letter_code
_entity_poly.pdbx_strand_id
1 'polypeptide(L)'
;MTPPITLPTLSTARLIGLVGDTHGDMEHMLIVSETMWKRGVSVLLVLGDFGFIWPRHNWDNDLDKLSKRLTQRGQMLYWLDGNHEDFATLFRKFPVSDDGLRRLRPNIIHLPRGYRTPLTFGRTLAVLGGANSIDAHHRELDSTWWLEEQISDDDLEKLGHEHADVMLGHDAPIPLPGLDASLAKADHYWPAEMLAYAAAGRQKFTDGFLQVRPSLYFGGHYHQYIDENVTYGEAEAAFETRVILLGMNSSNTLSQAVLHLQNLEVEAFARNDTTVTRLTGAESGLWQVRTRDSTHRFDLDARTVERRPGPNALHPNIQDVRRLRSISVCEVGERGFWTFPPDDVSVDYLWTNSSVVERVERLQPEERTTPTNAGQTKAGDDD
;
A
#
# COMPACT_ATOMS: atom_id res chain seq x y z
N MET A 1 -7.73 9.67 33.42
CA MET A 1 -8.27 8.80 32.36
C MET A 1 -7.78 9.36 31.05
N THR A 2 -6.93 8.63 30.32
CA THR A 2 -6.56 8.98 28.94
C THR A 2 -7.85 8.88 28.10
N PRO A 3 -8.20 9.87 27.28
CA PRO A 3 -9.39 9.76 26.43
C PRO A 3 -9.25 8.52 25.54
N PRO A 4 -10.35 7.81 25.24
CA PRO A 4 -10.29 6.70 24.30
C PRO A 4 -9.74 7.22 22.97
N ILE A 5 -8.68 6.57 22.48
CA ILE A 5 -8.12 6.87 21.16
C ILE A 5 -9.20 6.52 20.14
N THR A 6 -9.83 7.53 19.53
CA THR A 6 -10.72 7.32 18.39
C THR A 6 -9.86 6.86 17.21
N LEU A 7 -10.02 5.60 16.80
CA LEU A 7 -9.32 5.08 15.62
C LEU A 7 -9.84 5.79 14.36
N PRO A 8 -8.95 6.14 13.41
CA PRO A 8 -9.35 6.82 12.19
C PRO A 8 -10.22 5.92 11.32
N THR A 9 -11.27 6.49 10.72
CA THR A 9 -12.16 5.80 9.78
C THR A 9 -11.83 6.17 8.34
N LEU A 10 -12.35 5.41 7.36
CA LEU A 10 -12.22 5.75 5.94
C LEU A 10 -12.63 7.20 5.64
N SER A 11 -13.73 7.68 6.23
CA SER A 11 -14.25 9.04 5.98
C SER A 11 -13.38 10.16 6.54
N THR A 12 -12.52 9.85 7.51
CA THR A 12 -11.61 10.80 8.16
C THR A 12 -10.15 10.67 7.73
N ALA A 13 -9.82 9.62 6.98
CA ALA A 13 -8.46 9.36 6.53
C ALA A 13 -7.97 10.46 5.60
N ARG A 14 -6.68 10.81 5.65
CA ARG A 14 -6.02 11.66 4.62
C ARG A 14 -5.19 10.83 3.64
N LEU A 15 -4.67 9.70 4.13
CA LEU A 15 -3.94 8.70 3.39
C LEU A 15 -4.66 7.37 3.55
N ILE A 16 -4.78 6.60 2.47
CA ILE A 16 -5.27 5.22 2.50
C ILE A 16 -4.15 4.32 1.97
N GLY A 17 -3.76 3.33 2.76
CA GLY A 17 -2.87 2.28 2.31
C GLY A 17 -3.68 1.20 1.61
N LEU A 18 -3.33 0.92 0.37
CA LEU A 18 -3.97 -0.08 -0.47
C LEU A 18 -3.07 -1.31 -0.55
N VAL A 19 -3.67 -2.49 -0.49
CA VAL A 19 -2.99 -3.79 -0.59
C VAL A 19 -3.80 -4.65 -1.55
N GLY A 20 -3.13 -5.30 -2.49
CA GLY A 20 -3.72 -6.26 -3.42
C GLY A 20 -3.98 -7.61 -2.75
N ASP A 21 -3.85 -8.69 -3.53
CA ASP A 21 -4.27 -10.03 -3.12
C ASP A 21 -3.33 -10.57 -2.03
N THR A 22 -3.86 -10.79 -0.83
CA THR A 22 -3.04 -11.21 0.31
C THR A 22 -2.96 -12.72 0.49
N HIS A 23 -3.99 -13.45 0.05
CA HIS A 23 -4.13 -14.91 0.15
C HIS A 23 -3.84 -15.45 1.56
N GLY A 24 -4.21 -14.71 2.61
CA GLY A 24 -3.96 -15.10 4.00
C GLY A 24 -2.49 -15.02 4.44
N ASP A 25 -1.61 -14.39 3.67
CA ASP A 25 -0.19 -14.23 4.00
C ASP A 25 0.02 -13.21 5.13
N MET A 26 0.07 -13.75 6.35
CA MET A 26 0.34 -13.00 7.57
C MET A 26 1.67 -12.25 7.51
N GLU A 27 2.72 -12.83 6.94
CA GLU A 27 4.04 -12.19 6.91
C GLU A 27 4.03 -10.97 6.01
N HIS A 28 3.47 -11.10 4.80
CA HIS A 28 3.28 -9.99 3.88
C HIS A 28 2.47 -8.87 4.53
N MET A 29 1.31 -9.18 5.14
CA MET A 29 0.48 -8.17 5.80
C MET A 29 1.18 -7.47 6.97
N LEU A 30 1.97 -8.19 7.77
CA LEU A 30 2.69 -7.58 8.89
C LEU A 30 3.81 -6.64 8.43
N ILE A 31 4.50 -6.97 7.34
CA ILE A 31 5.55 -6.13 6.74
C ILE A 31 4.94 -4.90 6.10
N VAL A 32 3.95 -5.06 5.21
CA VAL A 32 3.33 -3.94 4.49
C VAL A 32 2.63 -2.98 5.45
N SER A 33 1.87 -3.50 6.43
CA SER A 33 1.23 -2.64 7.45
C SER A 33 2.25 -1.87 8.29
N GLU A 34 3.44 -2.43 8.56
CA GLU A 34 4.51 -1.73 9.25
C GLU A 34 5.09 -0.60 8.41
N THR A 35 5.37 -0.85 7.13
CA THR A 35 5.86 0.17 6.21
C THR A 35 4.85 1.31 6.06
N MET A 36 3.57 0.98 5.90
CA MET A 36 2.46 1.94 5.88
C MET A 36 2.40 2.77 7.16
N TRP A 37 2.51 2.13 8.33
CA TRP A 37 2.52 2.82 9.61
C TRP A 37 3.69 3.81 9.73
N LYS A 38 4.90 3.42 9.29
CA LYS A 38 6.07 4.31 9.26
C LYS A 38 5.90 5.49 8.31
N ARG A 39 5.04 5.37 7.30
CA ARG A 39 4.65 6.46 6.38
C ARG A 39 3.46 7.29 6.90
N GLY A 40 3.01 7.05 8.13
CA GLY A 40 1.89 7.78 8.74
C GLY A 40 0.50 7.30 8.29
N VAL A 41 0.42 6.14 7.63
CA VAL A 41 -0.85 5.56 7.17
C VAL A 41 -1.50 4.75 8.29
N SER A 42 -2.71 5.16 8.67
CA SER A 42 -3.49 4.56 9.74
C SER A 42 -4.74 3.80 9.26
N VAL A 43 -5.12 3.96 7.99
CA VAL A 43 -6.22 3.23 7.36
C VAL A 43 -5.66 2.41 6.21
N LEU A 44 -5.86 1.09 6.29
CA LEU A 44 -5.44 0.10 5.31
C LEU A 44 -6.66 -0.50 4.63
N LEU A 45 -6.52 -0.90 3.37
CA LEU A 45 -7.56 -1.53 2.59
C LEU A 45 -7.02 -2.64 1.70
N VAL A 46 -7.54 -3.87 1.88
CA VAL A 46 -7.24 -5.03 1.03
C VAL A 46 -8.30 -5.15 -0.08
N LEU A 47 -7.84 -5.22 -1.33
CA LEU A 47 -8.66 -5.16 -2.55
C LEU A 47 -9.16 -6.54 -3.00
N GLY A 48 -9.68 -7.33 -2.06
CA GLY A 48 -10.09 -8.72 -2.30
C GLY A 48 -9.03 -9.73 -1.92
N ASP A 49 -9.40 -11.00 -1.98
CA ASP A 49 -8.51 -12.13 -1.69
C ASP A 49 -7.78 -11.97 -0.35
N PHE A 50 -8.55 -11.61 0.68
CA PHE A 50 -8.08 -11.47 2.04
C PHE A 50 -7.60 -12.81 2.59
N GLY A 51 -8.34 -13.90 2.34
CA GLY A 51 -7.85 -15.28 2.51
C GLY A 51 -7.50 -15.71 3.95
N PHE A 52 -7.70 -14.87 4.96
CA PHE A 52 -7.47 -15.23 6.37
C PHE A 52 -8.59 -16.08 6.95
N ILE A 53 -9.81 -16.03 6.38
CA ILE A 53 -10.95 -16.85 6.82
C ILE A 53 -11.03 -18.06 5.89
N TRP A 54 -10.55 -19.22 6.36
CA TRP A 54 -10.61 -20.46 5.58
C TRP A 54 -10.95 -21.67 6.46
N PRO A 55 -11.77 -22.63 5.99
CA PRO A 55 -12.09 -23.82 6.76
C PRO A 55 -10.82 -24.57 7.19
N ARG A 56 -10.86 -25.14 8.40
CA ARG A 56 -9.78 -25.97 8.95
C ARG A 56 -8.45 -25.24 9.23
N HIS A 57 -8.37 -23.93 8.96
CA HIS A 57 -7.29 -23.07 9.45
C HIS A 57 -7.67 -22.47 10.80
N ASN A 58 -6.68 -22.08 11.60
CA ASN A 58 -6.92 -21.40 12.87
C ASN A 58 -7.15 -19.88 12.65
N TRP A 59 -8.09 -19.57 11.75
CA TRP A 59 -8.35 -18.21 11.28
C TRP A 59 -8.69 -17.26 12.41
N ASP A 60 -9.36 -17.73 13.47
CA ASP A 60 -9.75 -16.89 14.61
C ASP A 60 -8.53 -16.35 15.36
N ASN A 61 -7.53 -17.22 15.60
CA ASN A 61 -6.27 -16.84 16.23
C ASN A 61 -5.41 -15.97 15.29
N ASP A 62 -5.45 -16.20 13.98
CA ASP A 62 -4.70 -15.38 13.03
C ASP A 62 -5.29 -13.97 12.90
N LEU A 63 -6.63 -13.85 12.91
CA LEU A 63 -7.31 -12.55 13.02
C LEU A 63 -6.98 -11.83 14.33
N ASP A 64 -6.91 -12.54 15.46
CA ASP A 64 -6.50 -11.95 16.75
C ASP A 64 -5.06 -11.43 16.72
N LYS A 65 -4.13 -12.20 16.14
CA LYS A 65 -2.74 -11.77 15.97
C LYS A 65 -2.66 -10.52 15.10
N LEU A 66 -3.32 -10.53 13.94
CA LEU A 66 -3.33 -9.39 13.03
C LEU A 66 -3.95 -8.15 13.69
N SER A 67 -5.12 -8.31 14.30
CA SER A 67 -5.83 -7.25 15.02
C SER A 67 -4.97 -6.63 16.12
N LYS A 68 -4.29 -7.45 16.92
CA LYS A 68 -3.37 -6.97 17.97
C LYS A 68 -2.22 -6.15 17.40
N ARG A 69 -1.60 -6.61 16.30
CA ARG A 69 -0.47 -5.90 15.66
C ARG A 69 -0.89 -4.56 15.06
N LEU A 70 -2.03 -4.53 14.39
CA LEU A 70 -2.61 -3.29 13.85
C LEU A 70 -3.02 -2.31 14.98
N THR A 71 -3.60 -2.82 16.07
CA THR A 71 -3.99 -2.00 17.23
C THR A 71 -2.78 -1.34 17.88
N GLN A 72 -1.65 -2.04 18.03
CA GLN A 72 -0.40 -1.48 18.54
C GLN A 72 0.13 -0.29 17.71
N ARG A 73 -0.26 -0.22 16.43
CA ARG A 73 0.12 0.82 15.47
C ARG A 73 -0.98 1.86 15.24
N GLY A 74 -2.12 1.74 15.93
CA GLY A 74 -3.29 2.61 15.71
C GLY A 74 -3.89 2.47 14.31
N GLN A 75 -3.76 1.29 13.68
CA GLN A 75 -4.23 1.02 12.33
C GLN A 75 -5.60 0.35 12.31
N MET A 76 -6.43 0.78 11.36
CA MET A 76 -7.66 0.13 10.93
C MET A 76 -7.44 -0.58 9.61
N LEU A 77 -7.91 -1.83 9.50
CA LEU A 77 -7.90 -2.59 8.27
C LEU A 77 -9.33 -2.78 7.76
N TYR A 78 -9.57 -2.29 6.57
CA TYR A 78 -10.75 -2.58 5.78
C TYR A 78 -10.40 -3.59 4.69
N TRP A 79 -11.38 -4.33 4.20
CA TRP A 79 -11.20 -5.20 3.05
C TRP A 79 -12.53 -5.40 2.34
N LEU A 80 -12.48 -5.58 1.02
CA LEU A 80 -13.61 -6.05 0.21
C LEU A 80 -13.38 -7.51 -0.14
N ASP A 81 -14.43 -8.27 -0.46
CA ASP A 81 -14.29 -9.68 -0.84
C ASP A 81 -13.77 -9.83 -2.28
N GLY A 82 -12.91 -10.83 -2.49
CA GLY A 82 -12.48 -11.29 -3.81
C GLY A 82 -13.17 -12.59 -4.20
N ASN A 83 -12.53 -13.40 -5.05
CA ASN A 83 -13.01 -14.74 -5.40
C ASN A 83 -12.48 -15.84 -4.47
N HIS A 84 -11.41 -15.57 -3.70
CA HIS A 84 -10.84 -16.51 -2.73
C HIS A 84 -11.27 -16.22 -1.28
N GLU A 85 -12.58 -16.29 -1.02
CA GLU A 85 -13.13 -16.15 0.33
C GLU A 85 -14.01 -17.35 0.70
N ASP A 86 -13.95 -17.78 1.98
CA ASP A 86 -14.95 -18.69 2.54
C ASP A 86 -16.24 -17.92 2.88
N PHE A 87 -17.05 -17.70 1.85
CA PHE A 87 -18.32 -16.97 1.96
C PHE A 87 -19.26 -17.61 2.99
N ALA A 88 -19.30 -18.94 3.06
CA ALA A 88 -20.14 -19.66 4.02
C ALA A 88 -19.76 -19.35 5.48
N THR A 89 -18.47 -19.35 5.82
CA THR A 89 -18.02 -18.97 7.17
C THR A 89 -18.16 -17.47 7.41
N LEU A 90 -17.78 -16.63 6.45
CA LEU A 90 -17.88 -15.17 6.55
C LEU A 90 -19.32 -14.75 6.89
N PHE A 91 -20.29 -15.26 6.13
CA PHE A 91 -21.69 -14.88 6.25
C PHE A 91 -22.34 -15.41 7.52
N ARG A 92 -22.01 -16.65 7.90
CA ARG A 92 -22.54 -17.27 9.13
C ARG A 92 -21.99 -16.65 10.41
N LYS A 93 -20.71 -16.24 10.43
CA LYS A 93 -20.02 -15.82 11.66
C LYS A 93 -20.08 -14.32 11.92
N PHE A 94 -20.11 -13.51 10.86
CA PHE A 94 -19.97 -12.06 10.98
C PHE A 94 -21.14 -11.38 10.28
N PRO A 95 -22.27 -11.09 10.93
CA PRO A 95 -23.37 -10.37 10.28
C PRO A 95 -22.96 -8.92 9.93
N VAL A 96 -23.63 -8.36 8.92
CA VAL A 96 -23.54 -6.93 8.62
C VAL A 96 -24.27 -6.15 9.73
N SER A 97 -23.63 -5.11 10.26
CA SER A 97 -24.19 -4.22 11.27
C SER A 97 -25.08 -3.14 10.63
N ASP A 98 -25.86 -2.42 11.43
CA ASP A 98 -26.80 -1.39 10.94
C ASP A 98 -26.11 -0.24 10.16
N ASP A 99 -24.80 -0.05 10.37
CA ASP A 99 -23.96 0.92 9.65
C ASP A 99 -23.48 0.41 8.27
N GLY A 100 -23.94 -0.76 7.84
CA GLY A 100 -23.56 -1.38 6.57
C GLY A 100 -22.19 -2.06 6.59
N LEU A 101 -21.53 -2.16 7.74
CA LEU A 101 -20.19 -2.76 7.87
C LEU A 101 -20.25 -4.17 8.48
N ARG A 102 -19.37 -5.07 8.02
CA ARG A 102 -19.22 -6.40 8.58
C ARG A 102 -17.96 -6.49 9.43
N ARG A 103 -18.11 -6.55 10.75
CA ARG A 103 -16.99 -6.44 11.70
C ARG A 103 -16.48 -7.83 12.10
N LEU A 104 -15.23 -8.14 11.76
CA LEU A 104 -14.55 -9.36 12.18
C LEU A 104 -13.88 -9.16 13.54
N ARG A 105 -13.30 -7.97 13.73
CA ARG A 105 -12.66 -7.46 14.95
C ARG A 105 -12.91 -5.94 15.04
N PRO A 106 -12.63 -5.29 16.20
CA PRO A 106 -12.82 -3.83 16.31
C PRO A 106 -12.10 -3.01 15.24
N ASN A 107 -10.97 -3.51 14.72
CA ASN A 107 -10.14 -2.86 13.71
C ASN A 107 -9.92 -3.67 12.42
N ILE A 108 -10.71 -4.73 12.20
CA ILE A 108 -10.71 -5.50 10.94
C ILE A 108 -12.16 -5.60 10.45
N ILE A 109 -12.44 -4.94 9.33
CA ILE A 109 -13.80 -4.69 8.86
C ILE A 109 -13.92 -5.04 7.38
N HIS A 110 -14.84 -5.94 7.07
CA HIS A 110 -15.27 -6.20 5.69
C HIS A 110 -16.22 -5.10 5.23
N LEU A 111 -16.00 -4.61 4.02
CA LEU A 111 -16.84 -3.66 3.28
C LEU A 111 -17.72 -4.48 2.32
N PRO A 112 -19.03 -4.65 2.61
CA PRO A 112 -19.92 -5.35 1.71
C PRO A 112 -20.02 -4.66 0.34
N ARG A 113 -20.33 -5.44 -0.70
CA ARG A 113 -20.58 -4.94 -2.04
C ARG A 113 -21.70 -3.89 -2.03
N GLY A 114 -21.47 -2.79 -2.73
CA GLY A 114 -22.34 -1.61 -2.74
C GLY A 114 -22.10 -0.62 -1.59
N TYR A 115 -21.15 -0.88 -0.69
CA TYR A 115 -20.81 0.08 0.37
C TYR A 115 -20.30 1.41 -0.22
N ARG A 116 -20.82 2.52 0.31
CA ARG A 116 -20.41 3.89 -0.06
C ARG A 116 -20.13 4.70 1.18
N THR A 117 -19.18 5.62 1.08
CA THR A 117 -18.90 6.59 2.15
C THR A 117 -18.33 7.88 1.56
N PRO A 118 -18.63 9.05 2.15
CA PRO A 118 -17.80 10.22 1.92
C PRO A 118 -16.39 9.97 2.44
N LEU A 119 -15.42 10.62 1.81
CA LEU A 119 -14.03 10.72 2.21
C LEU A 119 -13.73 12.18 2.57
N THR A 120 -12.54 12.41 3.16
CA THR A 120 -12.07 13.77 3.39
C THR A 120 -11.92 14.57 2.08
N PHE A 121 -11.79 15.89 2.18
CA PHE A 121 -11.69 16.81 1.04
C PHE A 121 -12.88 16.74 0.07
N GLY A 122 -14.06 16.31 0.56
CA GLY A 122 -15.29 16.27 -0.23
C GLY A 122 -15.33 15.18 -1.30
N ARG A 123 -14.45 14.17 -1.19
CA ARG A 123 -14.39 13.03 -2.11
C ARG A 123 -15.39 11.95 -1.71
N THR A 124 -15.67 11.04 -2.63
CA THR A 124 -16.60 9.92 -2.44
C THR A 124 -15.95 8.59 -2.78
N LEU A 125 -16.35 7.54 -2.05
CA LEU A 125 -15.89 6.16 -2.23
C LEU A 125 -17.06 5.24 -2.55
N ALA A 126 -16.87 4.33 -3.51
CA ALA A 126 -17.76 3.20 -3.76
C ALA A 126 -16.98 1.88 -3.77
N VAL A 127 -17.61 0.79 -3.31
CA VAL A 127 -16.99 -0.53 -3.19
C VAL A 127 -17.80 -1.58 -3.94
N LEU A 128 -17.14 -2.34 -4.81
CA LEU A 128 -17.71 -3.49 -5.51
C LEU A 128 -16.68 -4.64 -5.56
N GLY A 129 -16.70 -5.48 -4.52
CA GLY A 129 -15.95 -6.74 -4.51
C GLY A 129 -16.61 -7.84 -5.33
N GLY A 130 -16.02 -9.03 -5.28
CA GLY A 130 -16.38 -10.19 -6.09
C GLY A 130 -15.60 -10.26 -7.40
N ALA A 131 -15.37 -11.49 -7.84
CA ALA A 131 -14.82 -11.86 -9.15
C ALA A 131 -15.12 -13.36 -9.39
N ASN A 132 -15.03 -13.80 -10.64
CA ASN A 132 -15.26 -15.18 -11.00
C ASN A 132 -13.94 -15.97 -11.05
N SER A 133 -13.86 -17.09 -10.34
CA SER A 133 -12.69 -17.97 -10.33
C SER A 133 -12.52 -18.70 -11.68
N ILE A 134 -11.50 -18.34 -12.46
CA ILE A 134 -11.20 -19.02 -13.74
C ILE A 134 -10.83 -20.50 -13.55
N ASP A 135 -10.39 -20.89 -12.35
CA ASP A 135 -10.03 -22.26 -11.98
C ASP A 135 -11.15 -23.01 -11.25
N ALA A 136 -12.41 -22.51 -11.25
CA ALA A 136 -13.53 -23.14 -10.54
C ALA A 136 -13.75 -24.62 -10.90
N HIS A 137 -13.47 -25.03 -12.15
CA HIS A 137 -13.54 -26.43 -12.59
C HIS A 137 -12.59 -27.38 -11.86
N HIS A 138 -11.58 -26.87 -11.16
CA HIS A 138 -10.67 -27.64 -10.31
C HIS A 138 -11.04 -27.60 -8.82
N ARG A 139 -12.17 -26.98 -8.46
CA ARG A 139 -12.59 -26.72 -7.08
C ARG A 139 -13.85 -27.47 -6.71
N GLU A 140 -14.13 -27.52 -5.41
CA GLU A 140 -15.31 -28.15 -4.84
C GLU A 140 -16.30 -27.08 -4.41
N LEU A 141 -17.51 -27.10 -4.98
CA LEU A 141 -18.60 -26.21 -4.60
C LEU A 141 -18.90 -26.36 -3.09
N ASP A 142 -19.12 -25.23 -2.44
CA ASP A 142 -19.38 -25.07 -1.00
C ASP A 142 -18.21 -25.47 -0.06
N SER A 143 -17.00 -25.66 -0.61
CA SER A 143 -15.82 -26.12 0.12
C SER A 143 -14.56 -25.31 -0.19
N THR A 144 -14.23 -25.17 -1.48
CA THR A 144 -13.09 -24.38 -1.97
C THR A 144 -13.48 -23.38 -3.05
N TRP A 145 -14.75 -23.38 -3.44
CA TRP A 145 -15.37 -22.44 -4.36
C TRP A 145 -16.84 -22.24 -3.98
N TRP A 146 -17.34 -21.02 -4.16
CA TRP A 146 -18.70 -20.62 -3.81
C TRP A 146 -19.27 -19.76 -4.93
N LEU A 147 -20.55 -19.95 -5.25
CA LEU A 147 -21.22 -19.15 -6.27
C LEU A 147 -21.34 -17.67 -5.85
N GLU A 148 -21.29 -17.41 -4.55
CA GLU A 148 -21.32 -16.09 -3.91
C GLU A 148 -20.13 -15.20 -4.29
N GLU A 149 -19.07 -15.73 -4.91
CA GLU A 149 -17.99 -14.92 -5.50
C GLU A 149 -18.50 -13.99 -6.62
N GLN A 150 -19.58 -14.38 -7.30
CA GLN A 150 -20.15 -13.64 -8.42
C GLN A 150 -20.89 -12.39 -7.94
N ILE A 151 -20.68 -11.28 -8.65
CA ILE A 151 -21.44 -10.04 -8.45
C ILE A 151 -22.89 -10.26 -8.90
N SER A 152 -23.86 -9.88 -8.07
CA SER A 152 -25.29 -10.02 -8.36
C SER A 152 -25.93 -8.72 -8.85
N ASP A 153 -27.16 -8.79 -9.40
CA ASP A 153 -27.97 -7.60 -9.69
C ASP A 153 -28.26 -6.77 -8.42
N ASP A 154 -28.55 -7.43 -7.30
CA ASP A 154 -28.79 -6.78 -6.00
C ASP A 154 -27.55 -6.01 -5.51
N ASP A 155 -26.34 -6.47 -5.83
CA ASP A 155 -25.11 -5.76 -5.51
C ASP A 155 -24.99 -4.46 -6.31
N LEU A 156 -25.40 -4.48 -7.59
CA LEU A 156 -25.42 -3.30 -8.44
C LEU A 156 -26.52 -2.31 -8.02
N GLU A 157 -27.70 -2.80 -7.62
CA GLU A 157 -28.76 -1.95 -7.09
C GLU A 157 -28.30 -1.21 -5.82
N LYS A 158 -27.61 -1.90 -4.90
CA LYS A 158 -27.02 -1.29 -3.69
C LYS A 158 -25.90 -0.32 -4.01
N LEU A 159 -25.07 -0.63 -5.00
CA LEU A 159 -23.99 0.24 -5.47
C LEU A 159 -24.55 1.58 -5.95
N GLY A 160 -25.67 1.56 -6.66
CA GLY A 160 -26.34 2.76 -7.18
C GLY A 160 -25.57 3.44 -8.32
N HIS A 161 -26.12 4.56 -8.79
CA HIS A 161 -25.67 5.25 -10.01
C HIS A 161 -24.95 6.58 -9.77
N GLU A 162 -24.76 6.96 -8.52
CA GLU A 162 -24.05 8.20 -8.20
C GLU A 162 -22.57 8.08 -8.56
N HIS A 163 -21.99 9.19 -9.03
CA HIS A 163 -20.55 9.26 -9.29
C HIS A 163 -19.74 8.96 -8.01
N ALA A 164 -18.60 8.29 -8.17
CA ALA A 164 -17.62 8.12 -7.12
C ALA A 164 -16.26 8.69 -7.54
N ASP A 165 -15.60 9.50 -6.70
CA ASP A 165 -14.24 9.95 -7.02
C ASP A 165 -13.26 8.76 -7.03
N VAL A 166 -13.43 7.85 -6.08
CA VAL A 166 -12.63 6.63 -5.92
C VAL A 166 -13.56 5.42 -5.91
N MET A 167 -13.27 4.41 -6.71
CA MET A 167 -13.91 3.10 -6.65
C MET A 167 -12.88 2.03 -6.29
N LEU A 168 -13.29 1.10 -5.43
CA LEU A 168 -12.50 -0.06 -5.04
C LEU A 168 -13.23 -1.32 -5.46
N GLY A 169 -12.50 -2.26 -6.04
CA GLY A 169 -13.02 -3.56 -6.38
C GLY A 169 -11.95 -4.63 -6.32
N HIS A 170 -12.30 -5.82 -6.80
CA HIS A 170 -11.37 -6.92 -6.94
C HIS A 170 -11.10 -7.23 -8.41
N ASP A 171 -12.14 -7.34 -9.24
CA ASP A 171 -12.03 -7.56 -10.69
C ASP A 171 -11.60 -6.28 -11.45
N ALA A 172 -11.67 -6.26 -12.79
CA ALA A 172 -11.20 -5.15 -13.61
C ALA A 172 -12.20 -4.76 -14.71
N PRO A 173 -12.35 -3.45 -15.01
CA PRO A 173 -13.27 -2.99 -16.05
C PRO A 173 -12.81 -3.43 -17.46
N ILE A 174 -13.77 -3.46 -18.39
CA ILE A 174 -13.54 -3.67 -19.82
C ILE A 174 -13.87 -2.36 -20.57
N PRO A 175 -13.00 -1.89 -21.49
CA PRO A 175 -11.67 -2.41 -21.78
C PRO A 175 -10.64 -2.02 -20.71
N LEU A 176 -9.55 -2.77 -20.65
CA LEU A 176 -8.31 -2.41 -19.95
C LEU A 176 -7.12 -2.95 -20.76
N PRO A 177 -6.54 -2.16 -21.69
CA PRO A 177 -5.65 -2.65 -22.73
C PRO A 177 -4.48 -3.53 -22.24
N GLY A 178 -3.77 -3.14 -21.18
CA GLY A 178 -2.65 -3.93 -20.66
C GLY A 178 -3.09 -5.28 -20.10
N LEU A 179 -4.23 -5.31 -19.41
CA LEU A 179 -4.81 -6.55 -18.89
C LEU A 179 -5.31 -7.43 -20.04
N ASP A 180 -6.08 -6.86 -20.96
CA ASP A 180 -6.68 -7.59 -22.09
C ASP A 180 -5.60 -8.27 -22.94
N ALA A 181 -4.49 -7.57 -23.20
CA ALA A 181 -3.34 -8.13 -23.91
C ALA A 181 -2.60 -9.23 -23.13
N SER A 182 -2.64 -9.19 -21.80
CA SER A 182 -2.07 -10.21 -20.92
C SER A 182 -2.94 -11.48 -20.91
N LEU A 183 -4.26 -11.31 -20.74
CA LEU A 183 -5.23 -12.40 -20.73
C LEU A 183 -5.29 -13.14 -22.07
N ALA A 184 -5.30 -12.41 -23.19
CA ALA A 184 -5.32 -13.03 -24.52
C ALA A 184 -4.11 -13.97 -24.79
N LYS A 185 -2.99 -13.77 -24.10
CA LYS A 185 -1.80 -14.66 -24.18
C LYS A 185 -1.92 -15.90 -23.29
N ALA A 186 -2.86 -15.91 -22.35
CA ALA A 186 -3.07 -16.97 -21.39
C ALA A 186 -4.33 -17.80 -21.65
N ASP A 187 -5.27 -17.29 -22.47
CA ASP A 187 -6.55 -17.94 -22.73
C ASP A 187 -6.43 -19.41 -23.17
N HIS A 188 -5.40 -19.76 -23.96
CA HIS A 188 -5.20 -21.12 -24.46
C HIS A 188 -4.89 -22.16 -23.36
N TYR A 189 -4.62 -21.72 -22.13
CA TYR A 189 -4.42 -22.61 -20.98
C TYR A 189 -5.74 -23.03 -20.30
N TRP A 190 -6.87 -22.41 -20.64
CA TRP A 190 -8.13 -22.59 -19.92
C TRP A 190 -9.24 -23.20 -20.80
N PRO A 191 -10.12 -24.04 -20.23
CA PRO A 191 -11.31 -24.52 -20.93
C PRO A 191 -12.23 -23.36 -21.36
N ALA A 192 -12.88 -23.50 -22.52
CA ALA A 192 -13.76 -22.45 -23.06
C ALA A 192 -14.92 -22.05 -22.13
N GLU A 193 -15.47 -23.01 -21.38
CA GLU A 193 -16.51 -22.76 -20.37
C GLU A 193 -15.98 -21.85 -19.25
N MET A 194 -14.72 -22.02 -18.86
CA MET A 194 -14.13 -21.24 -17.78
C MET A 194 -13.73 -19.83 -18.22
N LEU A 195 -13.30 -19.69 -19.47
CA LEU A 195 -13.16 -18.38 -20.11
C LEU A 195 -14.50 -17.64 -20.16
N ALA A 196 -15.58 -18.33 -20.54
CA ALA A 196 -16.92 -17.74 -20.56
C ALA A 196 -17.40 -17.34 -19.15
N TYR A 197 -17.15 -18.18 -18.14
CA TYR A 197 -17.49 -17.89 -16.75
C TYR A 197 -16.74 -16.68 -16.21
N ALA A 198 -15.42 -16.59 -16.43
CA ALA A 198 -14.61 -15.45 -16.02
C ALA A 198 -15.03 -14.17 -16.76
N ALA A 199 -15.28 -14.25 -18.08
CA ALA A 199 -15.73 -13.12 -18.88
C ALA A 199 -17.10 -12.58 -18.42
N ALA A 200 -18.03 -13.46 -18.02
CA ALA A 200 -19.32 -13.06 -17.47
C ALA A 200 -19.18 -12.28 -16.15
N GLY A 201 -18.31 -12.75 -15.25
CA GLY A 201 -17.98 -12.05 -14.00
C GLY A 201 -17.40 -10.66 -14.26
N ARG A 202 -16.39 -10.58 -15.13
CA ARG A 202 -15.75 -9.31 -15.51
C ARG A 202 -16.70 -8.34 -16.20
N GLN A 203 -17.62 -8.85 -17.03
CA GLN A 203 -18.68 -8.03 -17.62
C GLN A 203 -19.60 -7.47 -16.53
N LYS A 204 -19.99 -8.29 -15.56
CA LYS A 204 -20.85 -7.84 -14.46
C LYS A 204 -20.19 -6.78 -13.59
N PHE A 205 -18.90 -6.94 -13.31
CA PHE A 205 -18.09 -5.91 -12.67
C PHE A 205 -18.06 -4.61 -13.49
N THR A 206 -17.85 -4.73 -14.81
CA THR A 206 -17.84 -3.59 -15.73
C THR A 206 -19.16 -2.83 -15.70
N ASP A 207 -20.30 -3.51 -15.62
CA ASP A 207 -21.61 -2.85 -15.50
C ASP A 207 -21.67 -1.94 -14.26
N GLY A 208 -21.22 -2.42 -13.09
CA GLY A 208 -21.17 -1.62 -11.87
C GLY A 208 -20.16 -0.47 -11.94
N PHE A 209 -18.99 -0.71 -12.53
CA PHE A 209 -17.99 0.34 -12.79
C PHE A 209 -18.55 1.46 -13.66
N LEU A 210 -19.26 1.13 -14.74
CA LEU A 210 -19.89 2.11 -15.63
C LEU A 210 -21.06 2.85 -14.97
N GLN A 211 -21.76 2.24 -14.00
CA GLN A 211 -22.83 2.90 -13.24
C GLN A 211 -22.31 4.06 -12.39
N VAL A 212 -21.15 3.90 -11.76
CA VAL A 212 -20.58 4.88 -10.82
C VAL A 212 -19.52 5.79 -11.44
N ARG A 213 -19.08 5.48 -12.67
CA ARG A 213 -18.22 6.32 -13.51
C ARG A 213 -17.03 6.93 -12.76
N PRO A 214 -16.15 6.12 -12.14
CA PRO A 214 -15.20 6.63 -11.17
C PRO A 214 -14.07 7.43 -11.83
N SER A 215 -13.48 8.40 -11.13
CA SER A 215 -12.27 9.09 -11.62
C SER A 215 -11.00 8.27 -11.38
N LEU A 216 -10.96 7.52 -10.29
CA LEU A 216 -9.84 6.64 -9.91
C LEU A 216 -10.37 5.29 -9.46
N TYR A 217 -9.78 4.21 -9.97
CA TYR A 217 -10.15 2.84 -9.63
C TYR A 217 -8.94 2.05 -9.11
N PHE A 218 -9.17 1.24 -8.08
CA PHE A 218 -8.22 0.24 -7.59
C PHE A 218 -8.84 -1.17 -7.58
N GLY A 219 -8.11 -2.13 -8.15
CA GLY A 219 -8.49 -3.55 -8.16
C GLY A 219 -7.31 -4.50 -7.87
N GLY A 220 -7.60 -5.81 -7.86
CA GLY A 220 -6.64 -6.89 -7.63
C GLY A 220 -6.84 -8.02 -8.65
N HIS A 221 -6.97 -9.26 -8.15
CA HIS A 221 -7.39 -10.48 -8.84
C HIS A 221 -6.42 -11.05 -9.89
N TYR A 222 -5.83 -10.20 -10.72
CA TYR A 222 -5.00 -10.61 -11.86
C TYR A 222 -3.51 -10.75 -11.54
N HIS A 223 -3.13 -10.54 -10.27
CA HIS A 223 -1.78 -10.73 -9.73
C HIS A 223 -0.68 -9.90 -10.42
N GLN A 224 -1.05 -8.85 -11.16
CA GLN A 224 -0.13 -8.00 -11.92
C GLN A 224 -0.40 -6.52 -11.64
N TYR A 225 0.66 -5.73 -11.60
CA TYR A 225 0.54 -4.28 -11.47
C TYR A 225 0.20 -3.66 -12.81
N ILE A 226 -0.91 -2.92 -12.88
CA ILE A 226 -1.34 -2.12 -14.03
C ILE A 226 -1.68 -0.72 -13.54
N ASP A 227 -1.34 0.30 -14.32
CA ASP A 227 -1.65 1.71 -14.05
C ASP A 227 -1.86 2.42 -15.38
N GLU A 228 -3.12 2.55 -15.78
CA GLU A 228 -3.51 3.05 -17.10
C GLU A 228 -4.64 4.08 -16.97
N ASN A 229 -4.58 5.13 -17.79
CA ASN A 229 -5.71 6.03 -17.99
C ASN A 229 -6.53 5.53 -19.18
N VAL A 230 -7.82 5.28 -18.96
CA VAL A 230 -8.73 4.73 -19.97
C VAL A 230 -9.97 5.61 -20.07
N THR A 231 -10.41 5.88 -21.30
CA THR A 231 -11.70 6.53 -21.57
C THR A 231 -12.77 5.47 -21.76
N TYR A 232 -13.85 5.56 -20.99
CA TYR A 232 -15.01 4.68 -21.06
C TYR A 232 -16.23 5.42 -21.60
N GLY A 233 -17.09 4.69 -22.32
CA GLY A 233 -18.29 5.25 -22.96
C GLY A 233 -18.00 5.94 -24.29
N GLU A 234 -19.05 6.51 -24.89
CA GLU A 234 -18.98 7.17 -26.20
C GLU A 234 -19.52 8.60 -26.13
N ALA A 235 -18.99 9.47 -26.99
CA ALA A 235 -19.45 10.85 -27.18
C ALA A 235 -19.62 11.64 -25.86
N GLU A 236 -20.76 12.28 -25.66
CA GLU A 236 -21.03 13.14 -24.50
C GLU A 236 -21.14 12.37 -23.17
N ALA A 237 -21.30 11.04 -23.23
CA ALA A 237 -21.32 10.18 -22.04
C ALA A 237 -19.93 9.64 -21.69
N ALA A 238 -18.88 9.95 -22.45
CA ALA A 238 -17.54 9.47 -22.17
C ALA A 238 -16.99 10.05 -20.84
N PHE A 239 -16.19 9.25 -20.13
CA PHE A 239 -15.44 9.69 -18.94
C PHE A 239 -14.08 9.02 -18.89
N GLU A 240 -13.11 9.68 -18.28
CA GLU A 240 -11.77 9.15 -18.08
C GLU A 240 -11.64 8.61 -16.66
N THR A 241 -10.99 7.46 -16.55
CA THR A 241 -10.64 6.84 -15.27
C THR A 241 -9.17 6.43 -15.29
N ARG A 242 -8.45 6.73 -14.22
CA ARG A 242 -7.18 6.06 -13.93
C ARG A 242 -7.47 4.72 -13.25
N VAL A 243 -7.07 3.63 -13.89
CA VAL A 243 -7.32 2.26 -13.45
C VAL A 243 -6.01 1.67 -12.96
N ILE A 244 -5.96 1.32 -11.68
CA ILE A 244 -4.78 0.72 -11.05
C ILE A 244 -5.14 -0.67 -10.55
N LEU A 245 -4.45 -1.70 -11.05
CA LEU A 245 -4.52 -3.03 -10.47
C LEU A 245 -3.26 -3.28 -9.65
N LEU A 246 -3.43 -3.74 -8.41
CA LEU A 246 -2.32 -4.18 -7.57
C LEU A 246 -2.11 -5.68 -7.75
N GLY A 247 -0.85 -6.12 -7.67
CA GLY A 247 -0.55 -7.54 -7.71
C GLY A 247 -0.82 -8.26 -6.38
N MET A 248 -0.55 -9.57 -6.40
CA MET A 248 -0.62 -10.40 -5.19
C MET A 248 0.61 -10.23 -4.29
N ASN A 249 0.57 -10.84 -3.11
CA ASN A 249 1.61 -10.93 -2.08
C ASN A 249 2.94 -11.56 -2.57
N SER A 250 3.61 -10.90 -3.52
CA SER A 250 4.85 -11.33 -4.17
C SER A 250 5.85 -10.19 -4.24
N SER A 251 7.14 -10.52 -4.26
CA SER A 251 8.22 -9.54 -4.47
C SER A 251 8.36 -9.10 -5.93
N ASN A 252 7.69 -9.78 -6.87
CA ASN A 252 7.88 -9.57 -8.31
C ASN A 252 6.85 -8.62 -8.93
N THR A 253 5.94 -8.08 -8.14
CA THR A 253 4.89 -7.15 -8.55
C THR A 253 4.67 -6.10 -7.47
N LEU A 254 4.08 -4.97 -7.83
CA LEU A 254 3.69 -3.95 -6.87
C LEU A 254 2.30 -4.30 -6.34
N SER A 255 2.26 -4.78 -5.11
CA SER A 255 1.04 -5.24 -4.42
C SER A 255 0.52 -4.25 -3.37
N GLN A 256 1.16 -3.08 -3.24
CA GLN A 256 0.71 -2.07 -2.29
C GLN A 256 1.01 -0.66 -2.77
N ALA A 257 0.15 0.28 -2.36
CA ALA A 257 0.26 1.69 -2.69
C ALA A 257 -0.30 2.60 -1.60
N VAL A 258 0.19 3.83 -1.52
CA VAL A 258 -0.41 4.90 -0.70
C VAL A 258 -1.22 5.82 -1.61
N LEU A 259 -2.50 6.01 -1.29
CA LEU A 259 -3.38 7.00 -1.91
C LEU A 259 -3.44 8.26 -1.05
N HIS A 260 -3.11 9.41 -1.67
CA HIS A 260 -3.22 10.73 -1.07
C HIS A 260 -4.55 11.39 -1.45
N LEU A 261 -5.50 11.49 -0.52
CA LEU A 261 -6.87 11.93 -0.86
C LEU A 261 -6.98 13.41 -1.23
N GLN A 262 -5.98 14.23 -0.92
CA GLN A 262 -6.01 15.67 -1.23
C GLN A 262 -5.90 15.94 -2.73
N ASN A 263 -5.07 15.16 -3.43
CA ASN A 263 -4.73 15.33 -4.84
C ASN A 263 -4.92 14.06 -5.67
N LEU A 264 -5.35 12.95 -5.05
CA LEU A 264 -5.49 11.62 -5.66
C LEU A 264 -4.17 11.08 -6.24
N GLU A 265 -3.02 11.55 -5.73
CA GLU A 265 -1.73 10.96 -6.05
C GLU A 265 -1.59 9.57 -5.42
N VAL A 266 -0.89 8.70 -6.14
CA VAL A 266 -0.73 7.30 -5.79
C VAL A 266 0.76 6.96 -5.82
N GLU A 267 1.27 6.43 -4.72
CA GLU A 267 2.64 5.95 -4.61
C GLU A 267 2.63 4.43 -4.39
N ALA A 268 2.82 3.66 -5.46
CA ALA A 268 3.02 2.22 -5.36
C ALA A 268 4.47 1.91 -4.94
N PHE A 269 4.66 0.89 -4.10
CA PHE A 269 5.98 0.54 -3.57
C PHE A 269 6.15 -0.98 -3.43
N ALA A 270 7.40 -1.45 -3.35
CA ALA A 270 7.72 -2.88 -3.24
C ALA A 270 7.58 -3.40 -1.80
N ARG A 271 7.34 -4.71 -1.61
CA ARG A 271 7.09 -5.29 -0.28
C ARG A 271 8.22 -4.99 0.71
N ASN A 272 9.45 -5.04 0.22
CA ASN A 272 10.66 -4.83 1.03
C ASN A 272 11.13 -3.37 1.00
N ASP A 273 10.24 -2.42 0.67
CA ASP A 273 10.58 -1.00 0.73
C ASP A 273 10.82 -0.59 2.19
N THR A 274 12.05 -0.16 2.46
CA THR A 274 12.52 0.28 3.77
C THR A 274 12.51 1.81 3.92
N THR A 275 11.92 2.53 2.96
CA THR A 275 11.83 3.99 2.99
C THR A 275 10.79 4.48 3.99
N VAL A 276 11.08 5.64 4.58
CA VAL A 276 10.18 6.37 5.47
C VAL A 276 10.08 7.82 5.01
N THR A 277 9.00 8.49 5.36
CA THR A 277 8.80 9.91 5.03
C THR A 277 9.58 10.82 5.97
N ARG A 278 9.88 10.36 7.20
CA ARG A 278 10.57 11.15 8.23
C ARG A 278 11.45 10.28 9.12
N LEU A 279 12.59 10.84 9.55
CA LEU A 279 13.42 10.32 10.63
C LEU A 279 13.36 11.27 11.84
N THR A 280 13.05 10.74 13.01
CA THR A 280 12.92 11.54 14.26
C THR A 280 14.12 11.39 15.19
N GLY A 281 14.88 10.31 15.04
CA GLY A 281 15.96 9.91 15.93
C GLY A 281 15.52 9.04 17.10
N ALA A 282 14.22 8.69 17.19
CA ALA A 282 13.69 7.69 18.11
C ALA A 282 13.75 6.27 17.52
N GLU A 283 13.97 6.16 16.21
CA GLU A 283 14.16 4.91 15.50
C GLU A 283 15.53 4.27 15.84
N SER A 284 15.66 2.97 15.63
CA SER A 284 16.91 2.22 15.80
C SER A 284 17.52 1.80 14.47
N GLY A 285 18.81 1.46 14.50
CA GLY A 285 19.54 0.95 13.35
C GLY A 285 20.14 2.03 12.45
N LEU A 286 20.45 1.60 11.24
CA LEU A 286 21.20 2.37 10.26
C LEU A 286 20.26 2.90 9.16
N TRP A 287 20.42 4.18 8.83
CA TRP A 287 19.55 4.88 7.89
C TRP A 287 20.38 5.68 6.90
N GLN A 288 19.94 5.71 5.64
CA GLN A 288 20.46 6.57 4.60
C GLN A 288 19.45 7.65 4.28
N VAL A 289 19.85 8.91 4.47
CA VAL A 289 19.12 10.11 4.12
C VAL A 289 19.80 10.72 2.91
N ARG A 290 19.19 10.55 1.74
CA ARG A 290 19.62 11.22 0.53
C ARG A 290 18.95 12.58 0.46
N THR A 291 19.77 13.61 0.35
CA THR A 291 19.34 14.96 0.02
C THR A 291 19.79 15.28 -1.40
N ARG A 292 19.22 16.32 -2.02
CA ARG A 292 19.54 16.73 -3.39
C ARG A 292 21.05 16.81 -3.68
N ASP A 293 21.81 17.26 -2.69
CA ASP A 293 23.24 17.55 -2.87
C ASP A 293 24.16 16.58 -2.10
N SER A 294 23.67 15.71 -1.22
CA SER A 294 24.50 14.86 -0.36
C SER A 294 23.76 13.62 0.14
N THR A 295 24.51 12.56 0.46
CA THR A 295 23.98 11.40 1.18
C THR A 295 24.46 11.45 2.63
N HIS A 296 23.59 11.20 3.58
CA HIS A 296 23.91 11.17 5.00
C HIS A 296 23.53 9.82 5.57
N ARG A 297 24.41 9.22 6.35
CA ARG A 297 24.22 7.90 6.92
C ARG A 297 24.14 8.02 8.43
N PHE A 298 22.94 7.83 8.95
CA PHE A 298 22.60 7.94 10.37
C PHE A 298 22.68 6.55 11.01
N ASP A 299 23.62 6.33 11.92
CA ASP A 299 23.61 5.17 12.82
C ASP A 299 22.97 5.61 14.13
N LEU A 300 21.67 5.35 14.29
CA LEU A 300 20.90 5.82 15.44
C LEU A 300 21.20 5.01 16.70
N ASP A 301 21.72 3.79 16.57
CA ASP A 301 22.20 2.99 17.70
C ASP A 301 23.53 3.54 18.23
N ALA A 302 24.48 3.82 17.33
CA ALA A 302 25.76 4.42 17.69
C ALA A 302 25.67 5.94 17.93
N ARG A 303 24.52 6.55 17.58
CA ARG A 303 24.26 7.98 17.65
C ARG A 303 25.30 8.77 16.84
N THR A 304 25.50 8.41 15.58
CA THR A 304 26.41 9.11 14.65
C THR A 304 25.75 9.43 13.31
N VAL A 305 26.30 10.41 12.59
CA VAL A 305 25.95 10.73 11.20
C VAL A 305 27.24 10.85 10.40
N GLU A 306 27.34 10.10 9.31
CA GLU A 306 28.37 10.25 8.29
C GLU A 306 27.79 11.05 7.11
N ARG A 307 28.47 12.11 6.67
CA ARG A 307 28.09 12.82 5.45
C ARG A 307 28.97 12.40 4.27
N ARG A 308 28.34 12.01 3.16
CA ARG A 308 28.96 11.77 1.85
C ARG A 308 28.47 12.83 0.85
N PRO A 309 29.26 13.90 0.61
CA PRO A 309 28.87 14.94 -0.33
C PRO A 309 28.74 14.41 -1.77
N GLY A 310 27.74 14.90 -2.50
CA GLY A 310 27.65 14.75 -3.95
C GLY A 310 28.48 15.79 -4.71
N PRO A 311 28.54 15.70 -6.05
CA PRO A 311 29.35 16.60 -6.88
C PRO A 311 28.92 18.07 -6.78
N ASN A 312 27.65 18.33 -6.47
CA ASN A 312 27.09 19.69 -6.35
C ASN A 312 27.02 20.17 -4.88
N ALA A 313 27.61 19.42 -3.95
CA ALA A 313 27.52 19.75 -2.54
C ALA A 313 28.36 20.97 -2.18
N LEU A 314 27.85 21.81 -1.27
CA LEU A 314 28.69 22.76 -0.55
C LEU A 314 29.75 21.97 0.23
N HIS A 315 31.02 22.32 0.06
CA HIS A 315 32.18 21.61 0.59
C HIS A 315 32.22 20.12 0.19
N PRO A 316 32.50 19.82 -1.09
CA PRO A 316 32.48 18.45 -1.61
C PRO A 316 33.64 17.57 -1.11
N ASN A 317 34.68 18.18 -0.54
CA ASN A 317 35.85 17.47 -0.02
C ASN A 317 35.74 17.13 1.47
N ILE A 318 34.65 17.52 2.14
CA ILE A 318 34.45 17.25 3.57
C ILE A 318 33.51 16.04 3.72
N GLN A 319 34.11 14.89 4.00
CA GLN A 319 33.44 13.69 4.49
C GLN A 319 33.79 13.52 5.96
N ASP A 320 32.78 13.63 6.82
CA ASP A 320 32.95 13.59 8.26
C ASP A 320 31.91 12.67 8.92
N VAL A 321 32.35 12.02 10.00
CA VAL A 321 31.48 11.26 10.92
C VAL A 321 31.38 12.05 12.21
N ARG A 322 30.17 12.46 12.58
CA ARG A 322 29.92 13.24 13.80
C ARG A 322 28.97 12.53 14.73
N ARG A 323 29.14 12.75 16.03
CA ARG A 323 28.18 12.28 17.04
C ARG A 323 26.89 13.09 16.93
N LEU A 324 25.76 12.40 16.79
CA LEU A 324 24.44 13.00 16.69
C LEU A 324 23.91 13.44 18.06
N ARG A 325 23.57 14.73 18.17
CA ARG A 325 22.88 15.29 19.34
C ARG A 325 21.36 15.18 19.18
N SER A 326 20.79 15.71 18.10
CA SER A 326 19.36 15.61 17.83
C SER A 326 19.03 15.76 16.35
N ILE A 327 17.91 15.18 15.92
CA ILE A 327 17.29 15.45 14.61
C ILE A 327 16.09 16.35 14.89
N SER A 328 16.09 17.56 14.33
CA SER A 328 14.93 18.47 14.46
C SER A 328 14.01 18.34 13.25
N VAL A 329 14.59 18.29 12.05
CA VAL A 329 13.87 18.08 10.78
C VAL A 329 14.64 17.05 9.95
N CYS A 330 13.97 16.02 9.47
CA CYS A 330 14.50 15.09 8.48
C CYS A 330 13.29 14.43 7.83
N GLU A 331 12.66 15.15 6.90
CA GLU A 331 11.39 14.79 6.29
C GLU A 331 11.50 15.00 4.77
N VAL A 332 11.04 14.03 3.98
CA VAL A 332 11.09 14.10 2.52
C VAL A 332 10.32 15.33 2.04
N GLY A 333 10.94 16.12 1.16
CA GLY A 333 10.42 17.41 0.69
C GLY A 333 10.88 18.62 1.50
N GLU A 334 11.42 18.42 2.71
CA GLU A 334 11.90 19.49 3.58
C GLU A 334 13.44 19.57 3.60
N ARG A 335 13.98 20.72 4.00
CA ARG A 335 15.41 20.83 4.30
C ARG A 335 15.69 20.19 5.65
N GLY A 336 16.60 19.22 5.67
CA GLY A 336 17.01 18.54 6.90
C GLY A 336 17.74 19.47 7.86
N PHE A 337 17.46 19.33 9.15
CA PHE A 337 18.13 20.05 10.23
C PHE A 337 18.43 19.11 11.41
N TRP A 338 19.71 18.93 11.72
CA TRP A 338 20.16 18.13 12.86
C TRP A 338 21.38 18.79 13.53
N THR A 339 21.59 18.45 14.80
CA THR A 339 22.61 19.05 15.65
C THR A 339 23.64 18.03 16.13
N PHE A 340 24.83 18.50 16.46
CA PHE A 340 25.94 17.74 17.01
C PHE A 340 26.44 18.40 18.30
N PRO A 341 27.05 17.65 19.23
CA PRO A 341 27.74 18.25 20.37
C PRO A 341 28.80 19.25 19.90
N PRO A 342 29.09 20.28 20.70
CA PRO A 342 30.12 21.25 20.39
C PRO A 342 31.52 20.65 20.59
N ASP A 343 32.49 21.14 19.82
CA ASP A 343 33.92 20.82 20.00
C ASP A 343 34.56 21.71 21.09
N ASP A 344 33.92 22.84 21.43
CA ASP A 344 34.37 23.86 22.39
C ASP A 344 33.24 24.16 23.41
N VAL A 345 33.59 24.29 24.68
CA VAL A 345 32.65 24.59 25.79
C VAL A 345 31.93 25.94 25.67
N SER A 346 32.40 26.83 24.79
CA SER A 346 31.79 28.14 24.50
C SER A 346 30.69 28.09 23.45
N VAL A 347 30.50 26.96 22.77
CA VAL A 347 29.46 26.75 21.74
C VAL A 347 28.41 25.79 22.29
N ASP A 348 27.12 26.10 22.14
CA ASP A 348 26.05 25.22 22.65
C ASP A 348 25.93 23.91 21.84
N TYR A 349 25.96 24.02 20.51
CA TYR A 349 25.95 22.88 19.59
C TYR A 349 26.37 23.30 18.18
N LEU A 350 26.86 22.34 17.41
CA LEU A 350 27.03 22.48 15.97
C LEU A 350 25.76 22.01 15.26
N TRP A 351 25.51 22.48 14.05
CA TRP A 351 24.32 22.10 13.29
C TRP A 351 24.62 21.91 11.81
N THR A 352 23.76 21.13 11.14
CA THR A 352 23.68 21.04 9.69
C THR A 352 22.29 21.43 9.25
N ASN A 353 22.21 22.28 8.24
CA ASN A 353 21.00 22.54 7.46
C ASN A 353 21.26 22.03 6.04
N SER A 354 20.69 20.89 5.69
CA SER A 354 20.94 20.23 4.42
C SER A 354 20.19 20.91 3.27
N SER A 355 20.41 20.40 2.06
CA SER A 355 19.43 20.57 0.99
C SER A 355 18.19 19.72 1.23
N VAL A 356 17.20 19.85 0.33
CA VAL A 356 15.94 19.13 0.41
C VAL A 356 16.20 17.63 0.50
N VAL A 357 15.60 16.98 1.50
CA VAL A 357 15.61 15.53 1.67
C VAL A 357 14.76 14.92 0.56
N GLU A 358 15.36 14.06 -0.23
CA GLU A 358 14.69 13.38 -1.35
C GLU A 358 14.24 11.98 -0.95
N ARG A 359 14.96 11.32 -0.04
CA ARG A 359 14.69 9.94 0.36
C ARG A 359 15.29 9.65 1.73
N VAL A 360 14.56 8.91 2.56
CA VAL A 360 15.05 8.33 3.81
C VAL A 360 14.79 6.83 3.74
N GLU A 361 15.81 6.01 3.88
CA GLU A 361 15.69 4.55 3.81
C GLU A 361 16.52 3.83 4.87
N ARG A 362 16.00 2.71 5.37
CA ARG A 362 16.75 1.89 6.31
C ARG A 362 17.76 1.02 5.56
N LEU A 363 19.00 1.04 6.03
CA LEU A 363 20.08 0.19 5.57
C LEU A 363 20.10 -1.13 6.36
N GLN A 364 20.55 -2.20 5.71
CA GLN A 364 20.70 -3.51 6.37
C GLN A 364 21.89 -3.49 7.34
N PRO A 365 21.85 -4.26 8.44
CA PRO A 365 22.93 -4.27 9.43
C PRO A 365 24.32 -4.62 8.86
N GLU A 366 24.37 -5.47 7.83
CA GLU A 366 25.57 -5.87 7.11
C GLU A 366 26.25 -4.74 6.33
N GLU A 367 25.52 -3.67 6.04
CA GLU A 367 26.07 -2.49 5.37
C GLU A 367 26.91 -1.63 6.33
N ARG A 368 26.99 -1.96 7.64
CA ARG A 368 27.83 -1.28 8.65
C ARG A 368 29.32 -1.22 8.29
N THR A 369 29.83 -2.12 7.44
CA THR A 369 31.27 -2.36 7.29
C THR A 369 31.85 -2.20 5.88
N THR A 370 31.25 -1.43 4.97
CA THR A 370 31.91 -1.17 3.66
C THR A 370 32.68 0.16 3.67
N PRO A 371 34.00 0.18 3.96
CA PRO A 371 34.86 1.27 3.51
C PRO A 371 35.13 1.07 2.01
N THR A 372 34.70 2.02 1.19
CA THR A 372 35.10 2.09 -0.21
C THR A 372 36.57 2.52 -0.26
N ASN A 373 37.49 1.56 -0.36
CA ASN A 373 38.87 1.83 -0.72
C ASN A 373 38.97 2.05 -2.23
N ALA A 374 39.19 3.31 -2.64
CA ALA A 374 39.77 3.68 -3.93
C ALA A 374 40.33 5.09 -3.76
N GLY A 375 41.60 5.43 -3.93
CA GLY A 375 42.81 4.70 -4.29
C GLY A 375 43.85 5.80 -4.41
N GLN A 376 44.72 5.95 -3.40
CA GLN A 376 45.88 6.84 -3.54
C GLN A 376 46.91 6.11 -4.40
N THR A 377 46.93 6.38 -5.70
CA THR A 377 48.13 6.20 -6.50
C THR A 377 49.09 7.35 -6.19
N LYS A 378 50.06 7.07 -5.31
CA LYS A 378 51.34 7.77 -5.29
C LYS A 378 52.22 7.23 -6.42
N ALA A 379 52.63 8.12 -7.31
CA ALA A 379 53.90 8.12 -8.04
C ALA A 379 54.01 9.58 -8.51
N GLY A 380 54.97 10.41 -8.09
CA GLY A 380 56.39 10.16 -7.87
C GLY A 380 57.11 10.99 -8.92
N ASP A 381 57.53 12.20 -8.54
CA ASP A 381 58.41 13.06 -9.33
C ASP A 381 59.82 12.43 -9.46
N ASP A 382 60.42 12.71 -10.62
CA ASP A 382 61.84 12.84 -10.98
C ASP A 382 62.82 11.66 -10.79
N ASP A 383 63.23 11.07 -11.94
CA ASP A 383 64.53 11.34 -12.59
C ASP A 383 64.54 10.86 -14.06
#